data_AF-A0A1G6NXX1-F1
#
_entry.id   AF-A0A1G6NXX1-F1
#
_cell.length_a   1.000
_cell.length_b   1.000
_cell.length_c   1.000
_cell.angle_alpha   90.00
_cell.angle_beta   90.00
_cell.angle_gamma   90.00
#
_symmetry.space_group_name_H-M   'P 1'
#
loop_
_entity.id
_entity.type
_entity.pdbx_description
1 polymer ?
#
loop_
_entity_poly.entity_id
_entity_poly.type
_entity_poly.pdbx_seq_one_letter_code
_entity_poly.pdbx_strand_id
1 'polypeptide(L)'
;MDELAYVRFQSPDRSPRGHFPGIFALANGLARDGRLTEEQHRFWRAANDWYDAAYTDPSRIDPSVYDPEVNPGAVAWFKASAVHLLDRVPGYLALLAAHQVACERLESADPGRIVYEDEDQVVVVPHGRGARPRPDPTATVTVTGPDPGNSPSP
;
A
#
# COMPACT_ATOMS: atom_id res chain seq x y z
N MET A 1 -19.63 -0.65 17.23
CA MET A 1 -18.24 -0.82 17.68
C MET A 1 -17.44 -0.06 16.64
N ASP A 2 -16.90 1.10 17.00
CA ASP A 2 -16.25 1.97 16.01
C ASP A 2 -15.17 1.18 15.27
N GLU A 3 -15.46 1.02 14.00
CA GLU A 3 -14.70 0.34 12.98
C GLU A 3 -13.46 1.19 12.72
N LEU A 4 -12.45 1.08 13.60
CA LEU A 4 -11.16 1.73 13.38
C LEU A 4 -10.52 1.08 12.15
N ALA A 5 -10.81 1.67 10.99
CA ALA A 5 -10.27 1.22 9.73
C ALA A 5 -8.75 1.44 9.74
N TYR A 6 -8.01 0.43 9.31
CA TYR A 6 -6.58 0.54 9.05
C TYR A 6 -6.38 0.88 7.59
N VAL A 7 -5.44 1.78 7.30
CA VAL A 7 -5.13 2.25 5.94
C VAL A 7 -3.69 1.90 5.59
N ARG A 8 -3.47 1.35 4.40
CA ARG A 8 -2.13 1.08 3.87
C ARG A 8 -2.02 1.56 2.43
N PHE A 9 -0.86 2.12 2.11
CA PHE A 9 -0.49 2.48 0.75
C PHE A 9 0.64 1.56 0.31
N GLN A 10 0.45 0.83 -0.80
CA GLN A 10 1.42 -0.17 -1.25
C GLN A 10 1.48 -0.29 -2.77
N SER A 11 2.49 -1.00 -3.27
CA SER A 11 2.55 -1.46 -4.65
C SER A 11 1.43 -2.48 -4.92
N PRO A 12 0.79 -2.45 -6.11
CA PRO A 12 -0.10 -3.54 -6.54
C PRO A 12 0.68 -4.82 -6.87
N ASP A 13 1.98 -4.72 -7.11
CA ASP A 13 2.86 -5.83 -7.45
C ASP A 13 3.73 -6.25 -6.26
N ARG A 14 3.98 -7.56 -6.16
CA ARG A 14 4.90 -8.11 -5.16
C ARG A 14 6.34 -7.82 -5.54
N SER A 15 7.15 -7.49 -4.54
CA SER A 15 8.60 -7.48 -4.67
C SER A 15 9.11 -8.90 -4.96
N PRO A 16 10.36 -9.06 -5.44
CA PRO A 16 11.00 -10.37 -5.55
C PRO A 16 11.04 -11.17 -4.24
N ARG A 17 10.92 -10.49 -3.09
CA ARG A 17 10.83 -11.08 -1.75
C ARG A 17 9.40 -11.48 -1.36
N GLY A 18 8.44 -11.36 -2.27
CA GLY A 18 7.07 -11.83 -2.12
C GLY A 18 6.13 -10.92 -1.33
N HIS A 19 6.57 -9.76 -0.84
CA HIS A 19 5.71 -8.80 -0.13
C HIS A 19 5.28 -7.65 -1.06
N PHE A 20 4.19 -6.95 -0.74
CA PHE A 20 3.82 -5.70 -1.42
C PHE A 20 4.53 -4.52 -0.73
N PRO A 21 5.54 -3.87 -1.36
CA PRO A 21 6.24 -2.74 -0.76
C PRO A 21 5.26 -1.62 -0.37
N GLY A 22 5.42 -1.07 0.83
CA GLY A 22 4.67 0.10 1.26
C GLY A 22 5.14 1.38 0.58
N ILE A 23 4.38 2.46 0.72
CA ILE A 23 4.66 3.75 0.09
C ILE A 23 6.08 4.30 0.38
N PHE A 24 6.56 4.18 1.62
CA PHE A 24 7.93 4.59 1.97
C PHE A 24 8.99 3.73 1.29
N ALA A 25 8.78 2.41 1.22
CA ALA A 25 9.70 1.51 0.55
C ALA A 25 9.79 1.81 -0.96
N LEU A 26 8.68 2.20 -1.59
CA LEU A 26 8.65 2.63 -2.99
C LEU A 26 9.44 3.93 -3.19
N ALA A 27 9.20 4.95 -2.35
CA ALA A 27 9.91 6.22 -2.45
C ALA A 27 11.42 6.08 -2.15
N ASN A 28 11.77 5.28 -1.14
CA ASN A 28 13.17 4.95 -0.81
C ASN A 28 13.85 4.20 -1.96
N GLY A 29 13.11 3.33 -2.66
CA GLY A 29 13.59 2.68 -3.87
C GLY A 29 13.99 3.67 -4.96
N LEU A 30 13.13 4.67 -5.24
CA LEU A 30 13.45 5.72 -6.21
C LEU A 30 14.70 6.53 -5.82
N ALA A 31 14.83 6.88 -4.54
CA ALA A 31 15.99 7.62 -4.03
C ALA A 31 17.27 6.80 -4.17
N ARG A 32 17.25 5.54 -3.74
CA ARG A 32 18.38 4.61 -3.82
C ARG A 32 18.82 4.36 -5.26
N ASP A 33 17.86 4.26 -6.17
CA ASP A 33 18.13 4.02 -7.59
C ASP A 33 18.54 5.30 -8.35
N GLY A 34 18.68 6.44 -7.65
CA GLY A 34 19.14 7.71 -8.24
C GLY A 34 18.15 8.35 -9.20
N ARG A 35 16.87 7.97 -9.12
CA ARG A 35 15.83 8.42 -10.06
C ARG A 35 15.24 9.78 -9.71
N LEU A 36 15.44 10.26 -8.48
CA LEU A 36 14.88 11.52 -8.01
C LEU A 36 15.66 12.72 -8.56
N THR A 37 14.93 13.75 -8.99
CA THR A 37 15.51 15.08 -9.19
C THR A 37 16.00 15.67 -7.85
N GLU A 38 16.82 16.72 -7.89
CA GLU A 38 17.34 17.34 -6.68
C GLU A 38 16.23 17.87 -5.75
N GLU A 39 15.20 18.49 -6.33
CA GLU A 39 14.02 18.96 -5.59
C GLU A 39 13.25 17.81 -4.94
N GLN A 40 13.02 16.73 -5.69
CA GLN A 40 12.36 15.53 -5.17
C GLN A 40 13.19 14.87 -4.07
N HIS A 41 14.52 14.85 -4.20
CA HIS A 41 15.40 14.30 -3.19
C HIS A 41 15.39 15.14 -1.91
N ARG A 42 15.34 16.48 -2.02
CA ARG A 42 15.18 17.37 -0.86
C ARG A 42 13.85 17.14 -0.16
N PHE A 43 12.75 17.06 -0.91
CA PHE A 43 11.44 16.72 -0.37
C PHE A 43 11.45 15.37 0.33
N TRP A 44 11.93 14.32 -0.34
CA TRP A 44 11.99 12.95 0.18
C TRP A 44 12.77 12.86 1.49
N ARG A 45 13.95 13.51 1.57
CA ARG A 45 14.73 13.54 2.84
C ARG A 45 14.00 14.28 3.94
N ALA A 46 13.53 15.50 3.69
CA ALA A 46 12.85 16.29 4.71
C ALA A 46 11.58 15.60 5.22
N ALA A 47 10.86 14.89 4.35
CA ALA A 47 9.70 14.10 4.73
C ALA A 47 10.11 12.91 5.60
N ASN A 48 11.08 12.09 5.17
CA ASN A 48 11.54 10.94 5.95
C ASN A 48 12.14 11.35 7.30
N ASP A 49 12.98 12.40 7.35
CA ASP A 49 13.56 12.91 8.59
C ASP A 49 12.47 13.31 9.59
N TRP A 50 11.36 13.88 9.11
CA TRP A 50 10.22 14.18 9.96
C TRP A 50 9.51 12.92 10.47
N TYR A 51 9.30 11.91 9.63
CA TYR A 51 8.71 10.64 10.05
C TYR A 51 9.59 9.92 11.08
N ASP A 52 10.90 9.85 10.84
CA ASP A 52 11.87 9.22 11.73
C ASP A 52 11.96 9.93 13.10
N ALA A 53 11.72 11.25 13.13
CA ALA A 53 11.72 12.03 14.37
C ALA A 53 10.38 11.99 15.11
N ALA A 54 9.26 11.91 14.38
CA ALA A 54 7.92 12.01 14.95
C ALA A 54 7.33 10.65 15.38
N TYR A 55 7.78 9.53 14.80
CA TYR A 55 7.16 8.23 15.05
C TYR A 55 8.14 7.16 15.48
N THR A 56 7.59 6.22 16.25
CA THR A 56 8.34 5.07 16.72
C THR A 56 8.62 4.13 15.55
N ASP A 57 9.88 3.76 15.39
CA ASP A 57 10.28 2.61 14.59
C ASP A 57 10.01 1.34 15.40
N PRO A 58 9.04 0.49 15.01
CA PRO A 58 8.71 -0.72 15.76
C PRO A 58 9.90 -1.66 15.96
N SER A 59 10.84 -1.68 14.99
CA SER A 59 12.03 -2.53 15.06
C SER A 59 13.05 -2.09 16.11
N ARG A 60 12.99 -0.83 16.56
CA ARG A 60 13.80 -0.31 17.68
C ARG A 60 13.25 -0.70 19.04
N ILE A 61 11.95 -0.96 19.12
CA ILE A 61 11.29 -1.42 20.35
C ILE A 61 11.42 -2.94 20.47
N ASP A 62 11.06 -3.65 19.40
CA ASP A 62 11.15 -5.10 19.31
C ASP A 62 11.64 -5.50 17.90
N PRO A 63 12.91 -5.93 17.76
CA PRO A 63 13.46 -6.36 16.48
C PRO A 63 12.68 -7.53 15.83
N SER A 64 11.95 -8.33 16.62
CA SER A 64 11.18 -9.47 16.11
C SER A 64 9.94 -9.07 15.30
N VAL A 65 9.50 -7.81 15.38
CA VAL A 65 8.29 -7.31 14.69
C VAL A 65 8.33 -7.57 13.19
N TYR A 66 9.50 -7.39 12.57
CA TYR A 66 9.72 -7.64 11.12
C TYR A 66 10.61 -8.85 10.84
N ASP A 67 10.92 -9.66 11.85
CA ASP A 67 11.67 -10.89 11.67
C ASP A 67 10.83 -11.87 10.82
N PRO A 68 11.29 -12.28 9.62
CA PRO A 68 10.52 -13.15 8.75
C PRO A 68 10.36 -14.58 9.28
N GLU A 69 11.20 -15.04 10.21
CA GLU A 69 11.08 -16.35 10.86
C GLU A 69 9.99 -16.33 11.95
N VAL A 70 9.81 -15.20 12.63
CA VAL A 70 8.82 -15.03 13.71
C VAL A 70 7.48 -14.52 13.18
N ASN A 71 7.52 -13.51 12.32
CA ASN A 71 6.37 -12.77 11.80
C ASN A 71 6.42 -12.70 10.26
N PRO A 72 6.21 -13.83 9.56
CA PRO A 72 6.35 -13.91 8.11
C PRO A 72 5.39 -12.97 7.39
N GLY A 73 5.95 -12.08 6.56
CA GLY A 73 5.16 -11.14 5.77
C GLY A 73 4.54 -9.99 6.57
N ALA A 74 5.07 -9.70 7.77
CA ALA A 74 4.64 -8.57 8.57
C ALA A 74 4.65 -7.24 7.78
N VAL A 75 3.56 -6.48 7.88
CA VAL A 75 3.38 -5.21 7.18
C VAL A 75 2.72 -4.17 8.09
N ALA A 76 3.21 -2.93 8.01
CA ALA A 76 2.64 -1.80 8.73
C ALA A 76 1.38 -1.24 8.07
N TRP A 77 0.45 -0.79 8.88
CA TRP A 77 -0.75 -0.05 8.49
C TRP A 77 -0.88 1.17 9.38
N PHE A 78 -1.35 2.27 8.82
CA PHE A 78 -1.78 3.43 9.59
C PHE A 78 -3.13 3.14 10.22
N LYS A 79 -3.36 3.63 11.44
CA LYS A 79 -4.72 3.78 11.95
C LYS A 79 -5.40 4.92 11.19
N ALA A 80 -6.67 4.79 10.81
CA ALA A 80 -7.40 5.89 10.15
C ALA A 80 -7.46 7.17 11.01
N SER A 81 -7.33 7.03 12.33
CA SER A 81 -7.22 8.15 13.28
C SER A 81 -5.91 8.93 13.18
N ALA A 82 -4.86 8.35 12.58
CA ALA A 82 -3.55 8.99 12.42
C ALA A 82 -3.57 10.01 11.25
N VAL A 83 -4.50 10.96 11.30
CA VAL A 83 -4.73 11.95 10.24
C VAL A 83 -3.47 12.76 9.95
N HIS A 84 -2.73 13.13 11.00
CA HIS A 84 -1.49 13.88 10.91
C HIS A 84 -0.36 13.13 10.14
N LEU A 85 -0.39 11.80 10.13
CA LEU A 85 0.43 10.96 9.26
C LEU A 85 -0.12 10.95 7.82
N LEU A 86 -1.41 10.64 7.70
CA LEU A 86 -2.09 10.48 6.43
C LEU A 86 -2.07 11.77 5.59
N ASP A 87 -2.11 12.95 6.21
CA ASP A 87 -2.06 14.26 5.54
C ASP A 87 -0.77 14.50 4.75
N ARG A 88 0.31 13.77 5.07
CA ARG A 88 1.59 13.86 4.36
C ARG A 88 1.74 12.83 3.24
N VAL A 89 0.93 11.78 3.24
CA VAL A 89 0.93 10.74 2.20
C VAL A 89 0.73 11.31 0.77
N PRO A 90 -0.13 12.32 0.52
CA PRO A 90 -0.27 12.92 -0.81
C PRO A 90 1.06 13.37 -1.43
N GLY A 91 2.02 13.85 -0.64
CA GLY A 91 3.34 14.23 -1.16
C GLY A 91 4.15 13.04 -1.70
N TYR A 92 4.07 11.89 -1.03
CA TYR A 92 4.67 10.65 -1.53
C TYR A 92 3.93 10.11 -2.75
N LEU A 93 2.58 10.19 -2.79
CA LEU A 93 1.81 9.77 -3.96
C LEU A 93 2.15 10.61 -5.19
N ALA A 94 2.28 11.93 -5.04
CA ALA A 94 2.72 12.82 -6.10
C ALA A 94 4.14 12.49 -6.59
N LEU A 95 5.06 12.19 -5.65
CA LEU A 95 6.41 11.74 -5.97
C LEU A 95 6.41 10.45 -6.79
N LEU A 96 5.66 9.42 -6.36
CA LEU A 96 5.57 8.15 -7.06
C LEU A 96 4.92 8.29 -8.45
N ALA A 97 3.85 9.08 -8.55
CA ALA A 97 3.16 9.36 -9.80
C ALA A 97 4.07 10.04 -10.83
N ALA A 98 4.90 11.00 -10.41
CA ALA A 98 5.89 11.66 -11.27
C ALA A 98 6.91 10.68 -11.88
N HIS A 99 7.11 9.51 -11.25
CA HIS A 99 8.01 8.45 -11.68
C HIS A 99 7.30 7.22 -12.25
N GLN A 100 5.99 7.34 -12.51
CA GLN A 100 5.13 6.26 -13.02
C GLN A 100 5.19 4.99 -12.15
N VAL A 101 5.40 5.14 -10.84
CA VAL A 101 5.36 4.04 -9.88
C VAL A 101 3.94 3.90 -9.36
N ALA A 102 3.33 2.74 -9.61
CA ALA A 102 1.98 2.45 -9.14
C ALA A 102 1.94 2.30 -7.61
N CYS A 103 0.91 2.89 -7.00
CA CYS A 103 0.61 2.73 -5.58
C CYS A 103 -0.91 2.71 -5.39
N GLU A 104 -1.41 1.70 -4.66
CA GLU A 104 -2.81 1.54 -4.29
C GLU A 104 -3.00 1.86 -2.81
N ARG A 105 -4.21 2.36 -2.48
CA ARG A 105 -4.69 2.53 -1.11
C ARG A 105 -5.57 1.33 -0.75
N LEU A 106 -5.27 0.70 0.37
CA LEU A 106 -6.04 -0.38 0.97
C LEU A 106 -6.63 0.09 2.29
N GLU A 107 -7.83 -0.40 2.59
CA GLU A 107 -8.51 -0.18 3.85
C GLU A 107 -9.01 -1.53 4.38
N SER A 108 -8.87 -1.77 5.68
CA SER A 108 -9.37 -3.00 6.31
C SER A 108 -9.68 -2.76 7.78
N ALA A 109 -10.77 -3.32 8.30
CA ALA A 109 -11.05 -3.39 9.73
C ALA A 109 -10.32 -4.57 10.41
N ASP A 110 -9.85 -5.55 9.63
CA ASP A 110 -9.11 -6.72 10.10
C ASP A 110 -7.97 -7.06 9.12
N PRO A 111 -6.84 -6.33 9.17
CA PRO A 111 -5.74 -6.50 8.22
C PRO A 111 -4.87 -7.73 8.51
N GLY A 112 -5.04 -8.39 9.67
CA GLY A 112 -4.24 -9.53 10.09
C GLY A 112 -4.08 -9.65 11.60
N ARG A 113 -3.25 -10.61 12.02
CA ARG A 113 -2.83 -10.73 13.43
C ARG A 113 -1.88 -9.60 13.77
N ILE A 114 -2.29 -8.72 14.68
CA ILE A 114 -1.45 -7.62 15.19
C ILE A 114 -0.27 -8.19 15.96
N VAL A 115 0.94 -7.73 15.60
CA VAL A 115 2.22 -8.06 16.26
C VAL A 115 2.85 -6.85 16.92
N TYR A 116 2.38 -5.65 16.57
CA TYR A 116 2.76 -4.38 17.18
C TYR A 116 1.62 -3.38 17.00
N GLU A 117 1.40 -2.54 18.01
CA GLU A 117 0.42 -1.46 17.98
C GLU A 117 0.91 -0.28 18.82
N ASP A 118 0.81 0.94 18.27
CA ASP A 118 1.00 2.19 18.99
C ASP A 118 -0.20 3.14 18.72
N GLU A 119 -0.09 4.43 19.03
CA GLU A 119 -1.18 5.41 18.83
C GLU A 119 -1.55 5.60 17.35
N ASP A 120 -0.62 5.32 16.42
CA ASP A 120 -0.67 5.78 15.04
C ASP A 120 -0.69 4.65 14.01
N GLN A 121 -0.13 3.49 14.36
CA GLN A 121 0.06 2.37 13.45
C GLN A 121 -0.15 1.02 14.12
N VAL A 122 -0.37 0.02 13.27
CA VAL A 122 -0.26 -1.40 13.63
C VAL A 122 0.67 -2.09 12.66
N VAL A 123 1.46 -3.04 13.15
CA VAL A 123 2.13 -4.03 12.30
C VAL A 123 1.37 -5.32 12.43
N VAL A 124 1.01 -5.92 11.30
CA VAL A 124 0.25 -7.17 11.27
C VAL A 124 0.95 -8.21 10.44
N VAL A 125 0.82 -9.46 10.86
CA VAL A 125 1.01 -10.61 9.98
C VAL A 125 -0.31 -10.82 9.24
N PRO A 126 -0.34 -10.65 7.90
CA PRO A 126 -1.57 -10.82 7.13
C PRO A 126 -2.17 -12.19 7.38
N HIS A 127 -3.49 -12.25 7.51
CA HIS A 127 -4.20 -13.52 7.47
C HIS A 127 -3.77 -14.23 6.19
N GLY A 128 -3.26 -15.45 6.30
CA GLY A 128 -2.77 -16.20 5.15
C GLY A 128 -3.90 -16.36 4.13
N ARG A 129 -3.96 -15.50 3.11
CA ARG A 129 -4.84 -15.72 1.97
C ARG A 129 -4.19 -16.79 1.11
N GLY A 130 -4.75 -17.99 1.23
CA GLY A 130 -4.83 -18.92 0.11
C GLY A 130 -5.26 -18.17 -1.15
N ALA A 131 -4.76 -18.66 -2.29
CA ALA A 131 -5.05 -18.24 -3.65
C ALA A 131 -6.15 -17.18 -3.79
N ARG A 132 -5.79 -16.02 -4.36
CA ARG A 132 -6.76 -15.21 -5.12
C ARG A 132 -7.61 -16.19 -5.94
N PRO A 133 -8.96 -16.16 -5.87
CA PRO A 133 -9.76 -16.99 -6.75
C PRO A 133 -9.25 -16.74 -8.17
N ARG A 134 -8.85 -17.81 -8.86
CA ARG A 134 -8.64 -17.73 -10.30
C ARG A 134 -9.94 -17.14 -10.87
N PRO A 135 -9.88 -16.17 -11.80
CA PRO A 135 -11.08 -15.79 -12.52
C PRO A 135 -11.70 -17.06 -13.09
N ASP A 136 -12.96 -17.33 -12.78
CA ASP A 136 -13.68 -18.47 -13.32
C ASP A 136 -13.58 -18.42 -14.85
N PRO A 137 -13.04 -19.45 -15.53
CA PRO A 137 -13.03 -19.50 -16.99
C PRO A 137 -14.44 -19.65 -17.58
N THR A 138 -15.49 -19.71 -16.74
CA THR A 138 -16.89 -19.95 -17.14
C THR A 138 -17.76 -18.69 -17.08
N ALA A 139 -17.20 -17.51 -16.81
CA ALA A 139 -17.93 -16.26 -17.07
C ALA A 139 -18.00 -16.03 -18.60
N THR A 140 -18.91 -16.74 -19.26
CA THR A 140 -19.36 -16.44 -20.61
C THR A 140 -19.90 -15.02 -20.61
N VAL A 141 -19.10 -14.09 -21.14
CA VAL A 141 -19.58 -12.78 -21.54
C VAL A 141 -20.70 -13.03 -22.55
N THR A 142 -21.95 -12.87 -22.10
CA THR A 142 -23.09 -12.83 -23.00
C THR A 142 -22.99 -11.49 -23.71
N VAL A 143 -22.36 -11.48 -24.89
CA VAL A 143 -22.46 -10.36 -25.82
C VAL A 143 -23.90 -10.35 -26.34
N THR A 144 -24.71 -9.45 -25.77
CA THR A 144 -25.98 -9.06 -26.39
C THR A 144 -25.64 -8.28 -27.65
N GLY A 145 -25.77 -8.94 -28.80
CA GLY A 145 -25.59 -8.29 -30.10
C GLY A 145 -26.70 -7.26 -30.38
N PRO A 146 -26.39 -6.13 -31.02
CA PRO A 146 -27.40 -5.14 -31.38
C PRO A 146 -28.23 -5.62 -32.59
N ASP A 147 -29.54 -5.43 -32.47
CA ASP A 147 -30.58 -5.60 -33.48
C ASP A 147 -30.34 -4.67 -34.69
N PRO A 148 -30.21 -5.16 -35.95
CA PRO A 148 -30.15 -4.31 -37.13
C PRO A 148 -31.52 -4.32 -37.84
N GLY A 149 -32.48 -3.59 -37.26
CA GLY A 149 -33.83 -3.44 -37.81
C GLY A 149 -34.23 -2.00 -38.08
N ASN A 150 -33.41 -1.22 -38.82
CA ASN A 150 -33.90 0.05 -39.38
C ASN A 150 -33.18 0.40 -40.69
N SER A 151 -33.86 0.15 -41.82
CA SER A 151 -33.52 0.75 -43.12
C SER A 151 -34.45 1.95 -43.37
N PRO A 152 -33.92 3.15 -43.69
CA PRO A 152 -34.69 4.16 -44.38
C PRO A 152 -34.48 4.05 -45.91
N SER A 153 -35.61 4.04 -46.64
CA SER A 153 -35.99 4.61 -47.96
C SER A 153 -34.92 5.04 -48.99
N PRO A 154 -35.22 5.05 -50.31
CA PRO A 154 -36.37 5.75 -50.94
C PRO A 154 -37.57 4.86 -51.32
#